data_AF-A0A4Q5ZX64-F1
#
_entry.id   AF-A0A4Q5ZX64-F1
#
_cell.length_a   1.000
_cell.length_b   1.000
_cell.length_c   1.000
_cell.angle_alpha   90.00
_cell.angle_beta   90.00
_cell.angle_gamma   90.00
#
_symmetry.space_group_name_H-M   'P 1'
#
loop_
_entity.id
_entity.type
_entity.pdbx_description
1 polymer ?
#
loop_
_entity_poly.entity_id
_entity_poly.type
_entity_poly.pdbx_seq_one_letter_code
_entity_poly.pdbx_strand_id
1 'polypeptide(L)'
;FNYLTILVLAIVGGLLGTLLMVPLRKALIVNEHGNLPYPEGTACGDVLIAGEKGGDFAKTAFWGLGVAFLYASLQKLLHIISEVPYYTTAKANKYFPSARISGEITPEYLGVGYIIGPRISGVLVAGGVLSWLVLIPLLATLVQNDVIATQLVKLGYLADITKAGGQGNWNPETHTFSNYSAAIYYAFIRQIGAGAVAAGGIITLIKTLPTIGKSIKSSVRSIKGKSVAGTDEVAVPRTEKDLSIKVVGLGSLLLVLIITLLPGIPGESYFQKGLIGLLVVVFGALFVTVSSRIVGLVGSSNNPISGMTIATVMGTSLIFIGVGWSGQAFEPLVLVVGGMICIAAANAGATSQDLKSGYIVGATPRNQQIALFVGAIVSSIVIGLTVKFLDRPTADMAARGIEHAIGSDKYPAPQATLMATLIKGILSQNLDWQYVFVGVFVAIVMELCGIKSLSFAVGAYLPLSTTLPIFVGGAIKGLVDSRKAKQQQALATPEEEELGKGNLFATGLVAGGAIAGVLIAFLSGTDAGERFLAGINMEHGLVAALSDDGYKILGVIFFAAMCLILYRVAMK
;
A
#
# COMPACT_ATOMS: atom_id res chain seq x y z
N PHE A 1 13.37 -10.48 -14.41
CA PHE A 1 13.23 -9.35 -13.45
C PHE A 1 14.56 -8.60 -13.39
N ASN A 2 14.60 -7.26 -13.49
CA ASN A 2 15.85 -6.49 -13.40
C ASN A 2 15.76 -5.42 -12.30
N TYR A 3 16.46 -5.65 -11.18
CA TYR A 3 16.44 -4.77 -10.01
C TYR A 3 16.95 -3.36 -10.29
N LEU A 4 17.96 -3.22 -11.15
CA LEU A 4 18.48 -1.93 -11.53
C LEU A 4 17.43 -1.13 -12.30
N THR A 5 16.64 -1.80 -13.14
CA THR A 5 15.54 -1.18 -13.87
C THR A 5 14.46 -0.68 -12.92
N ILE A 6 14.02 -1.51 -11.97
CA ILE A 6 13.01 -1.14 -10.97
C ILE A 6 13.50 0.03 -10.10
N LEU A 7 14.77 -0.03 -9.65
CA LEU A 7 15.40 1.05 -8.88
C LEU A 7 15.41 2.36 -9.65
N VAL A 8 15.83 2.34 -10.91
CA VAL A 8 15.89 3.54 -11.75
C VAL A 8 14.48 4.09 -11.99
N LEU A 9 13.49 3.24 -12.26
CA LEU A 9 12.10 3.67 -12.43
C LEU A 9 11.53 4.30 -11.16
N ALA A 10 11.87 3.77 -9.98
CA ALA A 10 11.46 4.35 -8.70
C ALA A 10 12.08 5.73 -8.47
N ILE A 11 13.38 5.88 -8.75
CA ILE A 11 14.07 7.17 -8.70
C ILE A 11 13.40 8.15 -9.67
N VAL A 12 13.27 7.77 -10.95
CA VAL A 12 12.71 8.64 -11.99
C VAL A 12 11.28 9.06 -11.65
N GLY A 13 10.42 8.15 -11.20
CA GLY A 13 9.06 8.47 -10.76
C GLY A 13 9.05 9.44 -9.56
N GLY A 14 9.92 9.21 -8.57
CA GLY A 14 10.06 10.10 -7.41
C GLY A 14 10.52 11.51 -7.81
N LEU A 15 11.59 11.60 -8.61
CA LEU A 15 12.11 12.86 -9.13
C LEU A 15 11.07 13.59 -9.97
N LEU A 16 10.34 12.88 -10.84
CA LEU A 16 9.28 13.46 -11.66
C LEU A 16 8.19 14.10 -10.80
N GLY A 17 7.73 13.40 -9.76
CA GLY A 17 6.73 13.92 -8.82
C GLY A 17 7.19 15.21 -8.14
N THR A 18 8.41 15.22 -7.60
CA THR A 18 8.96 16.43 -6.95
C THR A 18 9.18 17.57 -7.95
N LEU A 19 9.72 17.30 -9.14
CA LEU A 19 9.95 18.31 -10.19
C LEU A 19 8.63 18.98 -10.62
N LEU A 20 7.61 18.18 -10.92
CA LEU A 20 6.32 18.67 -11.37
C LEU A 20 5.56 19.42 -10.26
N MET A 21 5.88 19.18 -8.99
CA MET A 21 5.31 19.93 -7.87
C MET A 21 5.95 21.32 -7.67
N VAL A 22 7.21 21.53 -8.06
CA VAL A 22 7.90 22.84 -7.94
C VAL A 22 7.08 24.00 -8.52
N PRO A 23 6.61 23.98 -9.80
CA PRO A 23 5.84 25.09 -10.36
C PRO A 23 4.46 25.26 -9.70
N LEU A 24 3.91 24.18 -9.14
CA LEU A 24 2.59 24.18 -8.52
C LEU A 24 2.61 24.77 -7.11
N ARG A 25 3.76 24.78 -6.42
CA ARG A 25 3.89 25.32 -5.06
C ARG A 25 3.31 26.73 -4.91
N LYS A 26 3.71 27.68 -5.76
CA LYS A 26 3.19 29.06 -5.65
C LYS A 26 1.68 29.11 -5.89
N ALA A 27 1.19 28.36 -6.88
CA ALA A 27 -0.22 28.34 -7.24
C ALA A 27 -1.12 27.68 -6.17
N LEU A 28 -0.64 26.63 -5.51
CA LEU A 28 -1.46 25.83 -4.59
C LEU A 28 -1.17 26.09 -3.10
N ILE A 29 0.06 26.42 -2.73
CA ILE A 29 0.44 26.58 -1.31
C ILE A 29 0.44 28.05 -0.91
N VAL A 30 1.01 28.92 -1.75
CA VAL A 30 1.14 30.35 -1.43
C VAL A 30 -0.15 31.09 -1.75
N ASN A 31 -0.63 31.02 -2.99
CA ASN A 31 -1.80 31.77 -3.44
C ASN A 31 -3.11 31.26 -2.81
N GLU A 32 -3.17 29.97 -2.47
CA GLU A 32 -4.37 29.30 -1.96
C GLU A 32 -4.23 28.93 -0.47
N HIS A 33 -3.30 29.54 0.29
CA HIS A 33 -3.04 29.17 1.68
C HIS A 33 -4.30 29.15 2.58
N GLY A 34 -5.25 30.05 2.34
CA GLY A 34 -6.54 30.13 3.06
C GLY A 34 -7.66 29.28 2.48
N ASN A 35 -7.52 28.76 1.26
CA ASN A 35 -8.53 27.93 0.59
C ASN A 35 -8.17 26.44 0.65
N LEU A 36 -6.86 26.13 0.66
CA LEU A 36 -6.31 24.78 0.77
C LEU A 36 -5.69 24.61 2.16
N PRO A 37 -6.37 23.88 3.06
CA PRO A 37 -5.92 23.71 4.44
C PRO A 37 -4.59 22.93 4.54
N TYR A 38 -4.35 21.95 3.67
CA TYR A 38 -3.21 21.02 3.78
C TYR A 38 -3.09 20.45 5.20
N PRO A 39 -4.08 19.66 5.66
CA PRO A 39 -4.28 19.36 7.09
C PRO A 39 -3.03 18.77 7.76
N GLU A 40 -2.44 17.72 7.18
CA GLU A 40 -1.24 17.07 7.73
C GLU A 40 0.00 18.00 7.68
N GLY A 41 0.17 18.78 6.60
CA GLY A 41 1.27 19.73 6.48
C GLY A 41 1.15 20.89 7.48
N THR A 42 -0.07 21.36 7.71
CA THR A 42 -0.37 22.39 8.71
C THR A 42 -0.14 21.87 10.11
N ALA A 43 -0.67 20.68 10.45
CA ALA A 43 -0.42 20.04 11.72
C ALA A 43 1.08 19.82 11.98
N CYS A 44 1.84 19.36 10.97
CA CYS A 44 3.29 19.22 11.07
C CYS A 44 4.00 20.56 11.31
N GLY A 45 3.57 21.63 10.62
CA GLY A 45 4.07 22.99 10.86
C GLY A 45 3.83 23.45 12.31
N ASP A 46 2.61 23.22 12.81
CA ASP A 46 2.23 23.58 14.18
C ASP A 46 3.02 22.78 15.22
N VAL A 47 3.32 21.51 14.94
CA VAL A 47 4.20 20.67 15.78
C VAL A 47 5.61 21.20 15.81
N LEU A 48 6.17 21.62 14.68
CA LEU A 48 7.52 22.18 14.65
C LEU A 48 7.58 23.46 15.49
N ILE A 49 6.55 24.31 15.39
CA ILE A 49 6.41 25.54 16.19
C ILE A 49 6.21 25.21 17.68
N ALA A 50 5.39 24.21 18.01
CA ALA A 50 5.16 23.77 19.38
C ALA A 50 6.39 23.04 19.97
N GLY A 51 7.13 22.30 19.15
CA GLY A 51 8.31 21.53 19.52
C GLY A 51 9.48 22.41 19.94
N GLU A 52 9.62 23.61 19.37
CA GLU A 52 10.57 24.64 19.85
C GLU A 52 10.26 25.10 21.28
N LYS A 53 9.03 24.88 21.79
CA LYS A 53 8.64 25.19 23.17
C LYS A 53 8.98 24.06 24.17
N GLY A 54 9.48 22.92 23.70
CA GLY A 54 9.85 21.74 24.51
C GLY A 54 8.66 20.86 24.92
N GLY A 55 8.83 19.53 24.97
CA GLY A 55 7.75 18.63 25.42
C GLY A 55 7.97 17.11 25.29
N ASP A 56 7.10 16.35 25.95
CA ASP A 56 7.07 14.87 26.12
C ASP A 56 6.61 14.09 24.86
N PHE A 57 6.42 14.77 23.72
CA PHE A 57 5.84 14.20 22.49
C PHE A 57 6.69 13.06 21.89
N ALA A 58 8.00 13.25 21.76
CA ALA A 58 8.90 12.26 21.17
C ALA A 58 8.97 10.97 22.01
N LYS A 59 8.87 11.10 23.34
CA LYS A 59 9.00 9.96 24.28
C LYS A 59 7.93 8.90 24.04
N THR A 60 6.70 9.31 23.74
CA THR A 60 5.58 8.38 23.50
C THR A 60 5.80 7.58 22.22
N ALA A 61 6.29 8.21 21.16
CA ALA A 61 6.62 7.53 19.90
C ALA A 61 7.79 6.54 20.09
N PHE A 62 8.87 6.93 20.77
CA PHE A 62 9.99 6.04 21.08
C PHE A 62 9.58 4.87 21.99
N TRP A 63 8.65 5.09 22.91
CA TRP A 63 8.10 4.02 23.73
C TRP A 63 7.29 3.01 22.88
N GLY A 64 6.50 3.49 21.91
CA GLY A 64 5.86 2.65 20.90
C GLY A 64 6.84 1.82 20.10
N LEU A 65 7.92 2.46 19.66
CA LEU A 65 8.99 1.78 18.94
C LEU A 65 9.63 0.67 19.78
N GLY A 66 9.95 0.94 21.05
CA GLY A 66 10.52 -0.06 21.95
C GLY A 66 9.59 -1.25 22.22
N VAL A 67 8.30 -0.98 22.46
CA VAL A 67 7.29 -2.05 22.67
C VAL A 67 7.15 -2.92 21.43
N ALA A 68 7.05 -2.32 20.23
CA ALA A 68 6.94 -3.07 19.00
C ALA A 68 8.22 -3.85 18.66
N PHE A 69 9.40 -3.27 18.91
CA PHE A 69 10.66 -3.96 18.69
C PHE A 69 10.79 -5.20 19.59
N LEU A 70 10.42 -5.07 20.88
CA LEU A 70 10.41 -6.19 21.81
C LEU A 70 9.40 -7.26 21.38
N TYR A 71 8.17 -6.86 21.07
CA TYR A 71 7.13 -7.76 20.60
C TYR A 71 7.55 -8.51 19.33
N ALA A 72 8.04 -7.79 18.32
CA ALA A 72 8.51 -8.37 17.07
C ALA A 72 9.72 -9.29 17.28
N SER A 73 10.60 -8.99 18.24
CA SER A 73 11.71 -9.87 18.61
C SER A 73 11.20 -11.17 19.25
N LEU A 74 10.25 -11.09 20.19
CA LEU A 74 9.63 -12.28 20.80
C LEU A 74 8.88 -13.14 19.77
N GLN A 75 8.23 -12.50 18.80
CA GLN A 75 7.46 -13.15 17.75
C GLN A 75 8.34 -13.77 16.67
N LYS A 76 9.23 -12.98 16.04
CA LYS A 76 9.96 -13.37 14.83
C LYS A 76 11.38 -13.91 15.08
N LEU A 77 12.03 -13.59 16.21
CA LEU A 77 13.33 -14.19 16.57
C LEU A 77 13.12 -15.46 17.38
N LEU A 78 12.45 -15.34 18.53
CA LEU A 78 12.31 -16.44 19.49
C LEU A 78 11.12 -17.34 19.21
N HIS A 79 10.17 -16.94 18.37
CA HIS A 79 8.92 -17.67 18.09
C HIS A 79 8.18 -18.06 19.38
N ILE A 80 8.17 -17.15 20.36
CA ILE A 80 7.41 -17.30 21.61
C ILE A 80 5.92 -16.97 21.38
N ILE A 81 5.67 -16.04 20.46
CA ILE A 81 4.35 -15.55 20.09
C ILE A 81 4.01 -16.15 18.73
N SER A 82 2.92 -16.91 18.65
CA SER A 82 2.41 -17.41 17.36
C SER A 82 2.21 -16.26 16.38
N GLU A 83 2.77 -16.36 15.17
CA GLU A 83 2.69 -15.28 14.18
C GLU A 83 1.27 -15.09 13.63
N VAL A 84 0.62 -16.21 13.30
CA VAL A 84 -0.70 -16.24 12.66
C VAL A 84 -1.61 -17.22 13.39
N PRO A 85 -2.10 -16.91 14.60
CA PRO A 85 -3.16 -17.68 15.22
C PRO A 85 -4.36 -17.76 14.26
N TYR A 86 -4.83 -18.97 14.02
CA TYR A 86 -5.97 -19.23 13.15
C TYR A 86 -6.88 -20.30 13.73
N TYR A 87 -8.15 -20.21 13.36
CA TYR A 87 -9.17 -21.20 13.57
C TYR A 87 -9.86 -21.47 12.22
N THR A 88 -9.84 -22.73 11.78
CA THR A 88 -10.44 -23.14 10.51
C THR A 88 -11.41 -24.29 10.75
N THR A 89 -12.61 -24.18 10.21
CA THR A 89 -13.59 -25.25 10.21
C THR A 89 -13.28 -26.27 9.11
N ALA A 90 -13.39 -27.56 9.42
CA ALA A 90 -13.19 -28.62 8.43
C ALA A 90 -14.22 -28.50 7.28
N LYS A 91 -13.85 -28.93 6.07
CA LYS A 91 -14.81 -28.99 4.94
C LYS A 91 -16.01 -29.90 5.26
N ALA A 92 -15.80 -30.96 6.02
CA ALA A 92 -16.86 -31.86 6.46
C ALA A 92 -17.83 -31.24 7.48
N ASN A 93 -17.57 -30.00 7.94
CA ASN A 93 -18.49 -29.31 8.84
C ASN A 93 -19.81 -29.02 8.11
N LYS A 94 -20.89 -29.62 8.59
CA LYS A 94 -22.25 -29.52 8.04
C LYS A 94 -22.80 -28.08 8.03
N TYR A 95 -22.36 -27.24 8.97
CA TYR A 95 -22.96 -25.91 9.17
C TYR A 95 -22.15 -24.78 8.55
N PHE A 96 -20.83 -24.89 8.56
CA PHE A 96 -19.96 -23.81 8.11
C PHE A 96 -18.64 -24.40 7.60
N PRO A 97 -18.59 -24.89 6.35
CA PRO A 97 -17.43 -25.60 5.83
C PRO A 97 -16.32 -24.62 5.41
N SER A 98 -15.07 -24.93 5.75
CA SER A 98 -13.88 -24.19 5.28
C SER A 98 -13.87 -22.70 5.60
N ALA A 99 -14.66 -22.24 6.56
CA ALA A 99 -14.56 -20.91 7.11
C ALA A 99 -13.29 -20.81 7.96
N ARG A 100 -12.50 -19.77 7.71
CA ARG A 100 -11.22 -19.53 8.40
C ARG A 100 -11.20 -18.14 8.99
N ILE A 101 -10.92 -18.07 10.29
CA ILE A 101 -10.59 -16.84 11.01
C ILE A 101 -9.10 -16.91 11.31
N SER A 102 -8.34 -15.90 10.92
CA SER A 102 -6.92 -15.80 11.20
C SER A 102 -6.57 -14.34 11.48
N GLY A 103 -5.46 -14.13 12.20
CA GLY A 103 -4.92 -12.81 12.47
C GLY A 103 -3.40 -12.86 12.52
N GLU A 104 -2.73 -12.11 11.66
CA GLU A 104 -1.30 -11.82 11.78
C GLU A 104 -1.13 -10.79 12.89
N ILE A 105 -0.89 -11.27 14.11
CA ILE A 105 -0.93 -10.44 15.31
C ILE A 105 0.34 -9.61 15.47
N THR A 106 0.50 -8.60 14.63
CA THR A 106 1.70 -7.77 14.54
C THR A 106 1.48 -6.35 15.10
N PRO A 107 2.52 -5.70 15.65
CA PRO A 107 2.43 -4.33 16.14
C PRO A 107 2.09 -3.35 15.00
N GLU A 108 2.55 -3.61 13.79
CA GLU A 108 2.33 -2.77 12.62
C GLU A 108 0.86 -2.71 12.25
N TYR A 109 0.17 -3.85 12.16
CA TYR A 109 -1.26 -3.86 11.81
C TYR A 109 -2.12 -3.26 12.91
N LEU A 110 -1.79 -3.50 14.18
CA LEU A 110 -2.47 -2.85 15.30
C LEU A 110 -2.32 -1.32 15.24
N GLY A 111 -1.09 -0.85 15.01
CA GLY A 111 -0.78 0.58 14.90
C GLY A 111 -1.49 1.24 13.72
N VAL A 112 -1.40 0.66 12.53
CA VAL A 112 -2.11 1.13 11.32
C VAL A 112 -3.61 1.20 11.57
N GLY A 113 -4.18 0.16 12.19
CA GLY A 113 -5.58 0.11 12.57
C GLY A 113 -6.03 1.28 13.44
N TYR A 114 -5.26 1.58 14.47
CA TYR A 114 -5.54 2.68 15.38
C TYR A 114 -5.50 4.04 14.67
N ILE A 115 -4.51 4.25 13.79
CA ILE A 115 -4.33 5.49 13.02
C ILE A 115 -5.52 5.72 12.07
N ILE A 116 -5.95 4.70 11.31
CA ILE A 116 -7.06 4.85 10.34
C ILE A 116 -8.45 4.85 10.99
N GLY A 117 -8.53 4.47 12.26
CA GLY A 117 -9.74 4.52 13.07
C GLY A 117 -10.79 3.45 12.75
N PRO A 118 -11.90 3.43 13.52
CA PRO A 118 -12.89 2.35 13.50
C PRO A 118 -13.68 2.26 12.19
N ARG A 119 -13.95 3.39 11.52
CA ARG A 119 -14.78 3.41 10.30
C ARG A 119 -14.07 2.78 9.11
N ILE A 120 -12.82 3.17 8.85
CA ILE A 120 -12.06 2.66 7.69
C ILE A 120 -11.66 1.20 7.93
N SER A 121 -11.12 0.90 9.11
CA SER A 121 -10.76 -0.47 9.48
C SER A 121 -11.97 -1.43 9.55
N GLY A 122 -13.14 -0.93 9.98
CA GLY A 122 -14.40 -1.68 9.96
C GLY A 122 -14.87 -2.03 8.55
N VAL A 123 -14.82 -1.08 7.62
CA VAL A 123 -15.16 -1.32 6.20
C VAL A 123 -14.15 -2.28 5.55
N LEU A 124 -12.87 -2.17 5.90
CA LEU A 124 -11.81 -3.06 5.42
C LEU A 124 -12.05 -4.51 5.88
N VAL A 125 -12.26 -4.75 7.18
CA VAL A 125 -12.50 -6.12 7.67
C VAL A 125 -13.83 -6.68 7.17
N ALA A 126 -14.85 -5.84 6.93
CA ALA A 126 -16.12 -6.29 6.36
C ALA A 126 -15.94 -6.96 4.98
N GLY A 127 -15.01 -6.44 4.16
CA GLY A 127 -14.62 -7.09 2.92
C GLY A 127 -13.99 -8.46 3.16
N GLY A 128 -13.05 -8.54 4.10
CA GLY A 128 -12.42 -9.81 4.50
C GLY A 128 -13.43 -10.83 5.01
N VAL A 129 -14.41 -10.38 5.81
CA VAL A 129 -15.52 -11.22 6.29
C VAL A 129 -16.37 -11.73 5.14
N LEU A 130 -16.72 -10.89 4.16
CA LEU A 130 -17.43 -11.34 2.95
C LEU A 130 -16.66 -12.46 2.25
N SER A 131 -15.37 -12.26 2.02
CA SER A 131 -14.54 -13.25 1.32
C SER A 131 -14.37 -14.55 2.10
N TRP A 132 -13.95 -14.45 3.36
CA TRP A 132 -13.49 -15.61 4.15
C TRP A 132 -14.58 -16.33 4.92
N LEU A 133 -15.68 -15.64 5.25
CA LEU A 133 -16.79 -16.20 6.03
C LEU A 133 -18.09 -16.32 5.23
N VAL A 134 -18.20 -15.71 4.04
CA VAL A 134 -19.40 -15.86 3.19
C VAL A 134 -19.07 -16.61 1.90
N LEU A 135 -18.17 -16.06 1.07
CA LEU A 135 -17.91 -16.61 -0.26
C LEU A 135 -17.13 -17.93 -0.20
N ILE A 136 -16.09 -18.06 0.65
CA ILE A 136 -15.33 -19.31 0.75
C ILE A 136 -16.21 -20.48 1.18
N PRO A 137 -16.98 -20.42 2.28
CA PRO A 137 -17.87 -21.53 2.67
C PRO A 137 -18.93 -21.87 1.62
N LEU A 138 -19.48 -20.84 0.97
CA LEU A 138 -20.46 -21.02 -0.11
C LEU A 138 -19.84 -21.78 -1.29
N LEU A 139 -18.68 -21.34 -1.78
CA LEU A 139 -17.99 -21.98 -2.90
C LEU A 139 -17.44 -23.36 -2.53
N ALA A 140 -17.03 -23.59 -1.27
CA ALA A 140 -16.61 -24.90 -0.79
C ALA A 140 -17.73 -25.94 -0.83
N THR A 141 -18.98 -25.48 -0.76
CA THR A 141 -20.18 -26.32 -0.81
C THR A 141 -20.68 -26.50 -2.24
N LEU A 142 -20.68 -25.44 -3.05
CA LEU A 142 -21.30 -25.43 -4.38
C LEU A 142 -20.37 -25.88 -5.51
N VAL A 143 -19.06 -25.67 -5.38
CA VAL A 143 -18.10 -25.89 -6.48
C VAL A 143 -17.43 -27.25 -6.32
N GLN A 144 -17.44 -28.05 -7.38
CA GLN A 144 -16.75 -29.33 -7.43
C GLN A 144 -15.23 -29.16 -7.37
N ASN A 145 -14.55 -30.07 -6.69
CA ASN A 145 -13.11 -30.00 -6.43
C ASN A 145 -12.28 -29.86 -7.73
N ASP A 146 -12.63 -30.59 -8.78
CA ASP A 146 -11.91 -30.54 -10.05
C ASP A 146 -12.04 -29.19 -10.76
N VAL A 147 -13.18 -28.51 -10.58
CA VAL A 147 -13.37 -27.14 -11.11
C VAL A 147 -12.44 -26.17 -10.40
N ILE A 148 -12.27 -26.31 -9.08
CA ILE A 148 -11.31 -25.51 -8.31
C ILE A 148 -9.88 -25.81 -8.80
N ALA A 149 -9.52 -27.08 -8.98
CA ALA A 149 -8.19 -27.49 -9.42
C ALA A 149 -7.87 -26.98 -10.83
N THR A 150 -8.81 -27.11 -11.77
CA THR A 150 -8.69 -26.59 -13.15
C THR A 150 -8.49 -25.08 -13.16
N GLN A 151 -9.21 -24.37 -12.28
CA GLN A 151 -9.06 -22.93 -12.16
C GLN A 151 -7.68 -22.55 -11.60
N LEU A 152 -7.15 -23.29 -10.63
CA LEU A 152 -5.80 -23.08 -10.13
C LEU A 152 -4.73 -23.36 -11.21
N VAL A 153 -4.93 -24.36 -12.07
CA VAL A 153 -4.04 -24.62 -13.21
C VAL A 153 -4.05 -23.43 -14.18
N LYS A 154 -5.24 -22.95 -14.55
CA LYS A 154 -5.39 -21.81 -15.47
C LYS A 154 -4.69 -20.55 -14.95
N LEU A 155 -4.71 -20.32 -13.64
CA LEU A 155 -4.07 -19.18 -12.99
C LEU A 155 -2.58 -19.38 -12.69
N GLY A 156 -2.04 -20.58 -12.95
CA GLY A 156 -0.64 -20.93 -12.67
C GLY A 156 -0.35 -21.19 -11.18
N TYR A 157 -1.38 -21.44 -10.36
CA TYR A 157 -1.24 -21.82 -8.95
C TYR A 157 -1.17 -23.34 -8.73
N LEU A 158 -1.39 -24.12 -9.78
CA LEU A 158 -1.20 -25.57 -9.85
C LEU A 158 -0.56 -25.91 -11.20
N ALA A 159 0.42 -26.82 -11.21
CA ALA A 159 1.13 -27.15 -12.45
C ALA A 159 0.26 -27.93 -13.45
N ASP A 160 -0.47 -28.92 -12.93
CA ASP A 160 -1.39 -29.78 -13.70
C ASP A 160 -2.35 -30.47 -12.72
N ILE A 161 -3.53 -30.87 -13.18
CA ILE A 161 -4.51 -31.59 -12.33
C ILE A 161 -4.00 -32.98 -11.90
N THR A 162 -3.05 -33.55 -12.63
CA THR A 162 -2.42 -34.85 -12.33
C THR A 162 -1.26 -34.75 -11.35
N LYS A 163 -0.80 -33.53 -11.01
CA LYS A 163 0.33 -33.31 -10.10
C LYS A 163 -0.16 -32.85 -8.73
N ALA A 164 0.34 -33.49 -7.68
CA ALA A 164 0.08 -33.06 -6.31
C ALA A 164 0.72 -31.70 -6.00
N GLY A 165 0.08 -30.92 -5.12
CA GLY A 165 0.61 -29.64 -4.63
C GLY A 165 -0.25 -28.43 -5.03
N GLY A 166 0.40 -27.29 -5.29
CA GLY A 166 -0.29 -26.03 -5.59
C GLY A 166 -1.01 -25.40 -4.40
N GLN A 167 -1.65 -24.26 -4.64
CA GLN A 167 -2.36 -23.51 -3.60
C GLN A 167 -3.56 -24.28 -3.07
N GLY A 168 -3.49 -24.72 -1.81
CA GLY A 168 -4.48 -25.60 -1.20
C GLY A 168 -4.09 -27.08 -1.12
N ASN A 169 -2.89 -27.43 -1.60
CA ASN A 169 -2.32 -28.79 -1.56
C ASN A 169 -3.28 -29.83 -2.17
N TRP A 170 -3.43 -29.76 -3.49
CA TRP A 170 -4.19 -30.71 -4.30
C TRP A 170 -3.61 -32.12 -4.21
N ASN A 171 -4.48 -33.11 -4.07
CA ASN A 171 -4.17 -34.52 -4.18
C ASN A 171 -4.89 -35.10 -5.42
N PRO A 172 -4.16 -35.49 -6.47
CA PRO A 172 -4.74 -35.98 -7.73
C PRO A 172 -5.36 -37.38 -7.61
N GLU A 173 -4.92 -38.20 -6.66
CA GLU A 173 -5.46 -39.56 -6.49
C GLU A 173 -6.85 -39.54 -5.85
N THR A 174 -7.06 -38.62 -4.91
CA THR A 174 -8.33 -38.49 -4.17
C THR A 174 -9.22 -37.38 -4.72
N HIS A 175 -8.73 -36.57 -5.65
CA HIS A 175 -9.39 -35.37 -6.14
C HIS A 175 -9.83 -34.42 -5.01
N THR A 176 -8.96 -34.23 -4.01
CA THR A 176 -9.24 -33.40 -2.83
C THR A 176 -8.15 -32.37 -2.54
N PHE A 177 -8.50 -31.35 -1.76
CA PHE A 177 -7.56 -30.37 -1.19
C PHE A 177 -7.40 -30.62 0.30
N SER A 178 -6.19 -30.43 0.84
CA SER A 178 -6.03 -30.39 2.31
C SER A 178 -6.39 -29.03 2.90
N ASN A 179 -6.30 -27.95 2.11
CA ASN A 179 -6.70 -26.61 2.51
C ASN A 179 -7.63 -25.96 1.48
N TYR A 180 -8.93 -26.26 1.60
CA TYR A 180 -9.98 -25.72 0.72
C TYR A 180 -10.10 -24.20 0.78
N SER A 181 -9.93 -23.59 1.95
CA SER A 181 -10.00 -22.12 2.09
C SER A 181 -8.94 -21.44 1.22
N ALA A 182 -7.71 -21.95 1.23
CA ALA A 182 -6.63 -21.44 0.37
C ALA A 182 -6.94 -21.72 -1.12
N ALA A 183 -7.34 -22.94 -1.47
CA ALA A 183 -7.66 -23.31 -2.86
C ALA A 183 -8.70 -22.36 -3.47
N ILE A 184 -9.82 -22.14 -2.77
CA ILE A 184 -10.91 -21.27 -3.23
C ILE A 184 -10.50 -19.81 -3.25
N TYR A 185 -9.72 -19.37 -2.25
CA TYR A 185 -9.23 -18.01 -2.18
C TYR A 185 -8.41 -17.65 -3.43
N TYR A 186 -7.45 -18.49 -3.80
CA TYR A 186 -6.61 -18.29 -4.98
C TYR A 186 -7.35 -18.52 -6.30
N ALA A 187 -8.27 -19.49 -6.36
CA ALA A 187 -9.01 -19.81 -7.58
C ALA A 187 -10.02 -18.72 -7.98
N PHE A 188 -10.80 -18.21 -7.02
CA PHE A 188 -11.97 -17.36 -7.32
C PHE A 188 -11.95 -16.03 -6.58
N ILE A 189 -11.72 -16.04 -5.26
CA ILE A 189 -11.90 -14.85 -4.42
C ILE A 189 -10.96 -13.73 -4.84
N ARG A 190 -9.70 -14.03 -5.16
CA ARG A 190 -8.75 -13.01 -5.62
C ARG A 190 -9.17 -12.35 -6.94
N GLN A 191 -9.82 -13.08 -7.85
CA GLN A 191 -10.33 -12.49 -9.10
C GLN A 191 -11.55 -11.61 -8.84
N ILE A 192 -12.48 -12.06 -7.98
CA ILE A 192 -13.63 -11.26 -7.53
C ILE A 192 -13.14 -9.99 -6.82
N GLY A 193 -12.21 -10.12 -5.88
CA GLY A 193 -11.59 -9.00 -5.18
C GLY A 193 -10.86 -8.04 -6.12
N ALA A 194 -10.12 -8.55 -7.12
CA ALA A 194 -9.47 -7.71 -8.11
C ALA A 194 -10.48 -6.89 -8.94
N GLY A 195 -11.60 -7.51 -9.34
CA GLY A 195 -12.70 -6.81 -10.01
C GLY A 195 -13.35 -5.74 -9.13
N ALA A 196 -13.57 -6.05 -7.85
CA ALA A 196 -14.10 -5.10 -6.88
C ALA A 196 -13.15 -3.91 -6.65
N VAL A 197 -11.83 -4.15 -6.58
CA VAL A 197 -10.83 -3.10 -6.39
C VAL A 197 -10.71 -2.23 -7.63
N ALA A 198 -10.73 -2.83 -8.82
CA ALA A 198 -10.75 -2.09 -10.08
C ALA A 198 -11.98 -1.18 -10.16
N ALA A 199 -13.17 -1.72 -9.89
CA ALA A 199 -14.40 -0.94 -9.85
C ALA A 199 -14.35 0.16 -8.79
N GLY A 200 -13.93 -0.14 -7.56
CA GLY A 200 -13.78 0.85 -6.48
C GLY A 200 -12.77 1.95 -6.85
N GLY A 201 -11.68 1.60 -7.53
CA GLY A 201 -10.69 2.54 -8.06
C GLY A 201 -11.28 3.47 -9.12
N ILE A 202 -12.01 2.90 -10.10
CA ILE A 202 -12.69 3.66 -11.15
C ILE A 202 -13.79 4.56 -10.56
N ILE A 203 -14.62 4.06 -9.65
CA ILE A 203 -15.67 4.85 -8.99
C ILE A 203 -15.04 6.01 -8.22
N THR A 204 -13.94 5.76 -7.49
CA THR A 204 -13.19 6.80 -6.79
C THR A 204 -12.62 7.84 -7.77
N LEU A 205 -12.12 7.41 -8.92
CA LEU A 205 -11.68 8.31 -9.99
C LEU A 205 -12.85 9.16 -10.53
N ILE A 206 -13.99 8.54 -10.86
CA ILE A 206 -15.17 9.24 -11.39
C ILE A 206 -15.64 10.31 -10.40
N LYS A 207 -15.74 9.97 -9.11
CA LYS A 207 -16.11 10.91 -8.05
C LYS A 207 -15.11 12.06 -7.90
N THR A 208 -13.85 11.84 -8.25
CA THR A 208 -12.79 12.85 -8.15
C THR A 208 -12.64 13.67 -9.44
N LEU A 209 -13.23 13.25 -10.58
CA LEU A 209 -13.22 14.00 -11.85
C LEU A 209 -13.63 15.48 -11.74
N PRO A 210 -14.67 15.87 -10.98
CA PRO A 210 -15.03 17.28 -10.83
C PRO A 210 -13.92 18.09 -10.13
N THR A 211 -13.28 17.49 -9.13
CA THR A 211 -12.14 18.09 -8.43
C THR A 211 -10.94 18.18 -9.37
N ILE A 212 -10.66 17.13 -10.14
CA ILE A 212 -9.62 17.10 -11.18
C ILE A 212 -9.83 18.24 -12.19
N GLY A 213 -11.05 18.38 -12.73
CA GLY A 213 -11.37 19.42 -13.71
C GLY A 213 -11.21 20.83 -13.15
N LYS A 214 -11.65 21.07 -11.89
CA LYS A 214 -11.42 22.34 -11.18
C LYS A 214 -9.93 22.60 -10.97
N SER A 215 -9.16 21.58 -10.58
CA SER A 215 -7.70 21.65 -10.42
C SER A 215 -7.01 22.08 -11.71
N ILE A 216 -7.29 21.39 -12.82
CA ILE A 216 -6.70 21.68 -14.13
C ILE A 216 -7.07 23.11 -14.59
N LYS A 217 -8.35 23.48 -14.51
CA LYS A 217 -8.82 24.83 -14.90
C LYS A 217 -8.11 25.93 -14.10
N SER A 218 -7.94 25.72 -12.81
CA SER A 218 -7.25 26.65 -11.90
C SER A 218 -5.76 26.76 -12.23
N SER A 219 -5.08 25.63 -12.45
CA SER A 219 -3.66 25.61 -12.82
C SER A 219 -3.42 26.30 -14.16
N VAL A 220 -4.26 26.03 -15.17
CA VAL A 220 -4.18 26.69 -16.48
C VAL A 220 -4.44 28.20 -16.36
N ARG A 221 -5.40 28.62 -15.53
CA ARG A 221 -5.67 30.05 -15.27
C ARG A 221 -4.50 30.74 -14.56
N SER A 222 -3.86 30.06 -13.60
CA SER A 222 -2.68 30.59 -12.91
C SER A 222 -1.47 30.73 -13.83
N ILE A 223 -1.34 29.87 -14.85
CA ILE A 223 -0.27 29.94 -15.85
C ILE A 223 -0.56 31.04 -16.89
N LYS A 224 -1.81 31.14 -17.38
CA LYS A 224 -2.23 32.19 -18.32
C LYS A 224 -2.31 33.60 -17.68
N GLY A 225 -2.42 33.69 -16.36
CA GLY A 225 -2.53 34.94 -15.61
C GLY A 225 -1.22 35.69 -15.35
N LYS A 226 -0.08 35.25 -15.91
CA LYS A 226 1.21 35.96 -15.80
C LYS A 226 1.81 36.27 -17.16
N SER A 227 1.23 37.27 -17.81
CA SER A 227 1.94 38.21 -18.68
C SER A 227 1.66 39.62 -18.17
N VAL A 228 2.36 40.03 -17.10
CA VAL A 228 2.57 41.44 -16.81
C VAL A 228 4.03 41.60 -16.39
N ALA A 229 4.67 42.53 -17.09
CA ALA A 229 6.07 42.91 -17.04
C ALA A 229 6.52 43.44 -15.67
N GLY A 230 7.83 43.44 -15.47
CA GLY A 230 8.49 44.08 -14.32
C GLY A 230 9.92 43.59 -14.14
N THR A 231 10.81 44.05 -15.01
CA THR A 231 12.24 44.20 -14.72
C THR A 231 12.39 45.05 -13.46
N ASP A 232 12.87 44.45 -12.37
CA ASP A 232 13.73 45.08 -11.38
C ASP A 232 14.23 44.00 -10.39
N GLU A 233 15.52 44.04 -10.08
CA GLU A 233 16.20 43.14 -9.13
C GLU A 233 15.76 43.42 -7.68
N VAL A 234 14.49 43.17 -7.38
CA VAL A 234 14.05 43.07 -5.98
C VAL A 234 14.60 41.74 -5.44
N ALA A 235 15.46 41.81 -4.42
CA ALA A 235 16.03 40.65 -3.77
C ALA A 235 14.93 39.69 -3.30
N VAL A 236 14.71 38.62 -4.08
CA VAL A 236 13.66 37.62 -3.81
C VAL A 236 13.84 37.09 -2.37
N PRO A 237 12.82 37.22 -1.49
CA PRO A 237 12.91 36.73 -0.11
C PRO A 237 13.31 35.25 -0.07
N ARG A 238 14.06 34.83 0.95
CA ARG A 238 14.51 33.42 1.09
C ARG A 238 13.34 32.42 1.00
N THR A 239 12.17 32.81 1.50
CA THR A 239 10.92 32.02 1.53
C THR A 239 10.24 31.90 0.15
N GLU A 240 10.71 32.64 -0.86
CA GLU A 240 10.17 32.62 -2.22
C GLU A 240 11.13 32.06 -3.27
N LYS A 241 12.34 31.66 -2.86
CA LYS A 241 13.35 31.03 -3.72
C LYS A 241 12.99 29.55 -3.95
N ASP A 242 12.32 29.28 -5.07
CA ASP A 242 12.10 27.94 -5.63
C ASP A 242 13.22 27.54 -6.60
N LEU A 243 13.29 26.26 -6.97
CA LEU A 243 14.05 25.81 -8.14
C LEU A 243 13.56 26.50 -9.42
N SER A 244 14.49 26.80 -10.32
CA SER A 244 14.14 27.50 -11.56
C SER A 244 13.28 26.63 -12.47
N ILE A 245 12.31 27.23 -13.16
CA ILE A 245 11.43 26.51 -14.08
C ILE A 245 12.20 25.83 -15.23
N LYS A 246 13.37 26.37 -15.58
CA LYS A 246 14.29 25.78 -16.56
C LYS A 246 14.82 24.42 -16.06
N VAL A 247 15.20 24.32 -14.79
CA VAL A 247 15.62 23.05 -14.18
C VAL A 247 14.47 22.04 -14.14
N VAL A 248 13.24 22.51 -13.87
CA VAL A 248 12.05 21.64 -13.87
C VAL A 248 11.76 21.08 -15.27
N GLY A 249 11.69 21.94 -16.28
CA GLY A 249 11.37 21.53 -17.65
C GLY A 249 12.48 20.66 -18.26
N LEU A 250 13.73 21.07 -18.11
CA LEU A 250 14.88 20.35 -18.64
C LEU A 250 15.14 19.05 -17.87
N GLY A 251 14.92 19.04 -16.56
CA GLY A 251 14.96 17.84 -15.73
C GLY A 251 13.88 16.84 -16.12
N SER A 252 12.63 17.27 -16.32
CA SER A 252 11.54 16.38 -16.75
C SER A 252 11.82 15.78 -18.13
N LEU A 253 12.35 16.58 -19.06
CA LEU A 253 12.70 16.12 -20.41
C LEU A 253 13.91 15.16 -20.39
N LEU A 254 14.89 15.41 -19.51
CA LEU A 254 16.02 14.52 -19.28
C LEU A 254 15.57 13.18 -18.67
N LEU A 255 14.61 13.17 -17.75
CA LEU A 255 14.05 11.93 -17.21
C LEU A 255 13.37 11.08 -18.30
N VAL A 256 12.64 11.72 -19.23
CA VAL A 256 12.05 11.04 -20.40
C VAL A 256 13.12 10.48 -21.33
N LEU A 257 14.18 11.25 -21.57
CA LEU A 257 15.32 10.81 -22.37
C LEU A 257 15.98 9.59 -21.74
N ILE A 258 16.19 9.59 -20.41
CA ILE A 258 16.75 8.47 -19.65
C ILE A 258 15.88 7.22 -19.82
N ILE A 259 14.55 7.33 -19.67
CA ILE A 259 13.64 6.20 -19.89
C ILE A 259 13.75 5.67 -21.34
N THR A 260 13.86 6.59 -22.31
CA THR A 260 13.88 6.23 -23.73
C THR A 260 15.19 5.52 -24.13
N LEU A 261 16.31 5.96 -23.58
CA LEU A 261 17.64 5.48 -23.94
C LEU A 261 18.15 4.31 -23.08
N LEU A 262 17.56 4.08 -21.91
CA LEU A 262 18.01 3.00 -21.04
C LEU A 262 17.71 1.62 -21.66
N PRO A 263 18.74 0.76 -21.83
CA PRO A 263 18.57 -0.55 -22.44
C PRO A 263 17.75 -1.50 -21.56
N GLY A 264 17.73 -1.30 -20.24
CA GLY A 264 16.98 -2.13 -19.30
C GLY A 264 15.46 -1.86 -19.25
N ILE A 265 14.96 -0.77 -19.86
CA ILE A 265 13.53 -0.49 -19.89
C ILE A 265 12.84 -1.43 -20.91
N PRO A 266 11.75 -2.11 -20.52
CA PRO A 266 10.96 -2.95 -21.42
C PRO A 266 10.55 -2.22 -22.72
N GLY A 267 10.73 -2.88 -23.86
CA GLY A 267 10.39 -2.36 -25.19
C GLY A 267 11.49 -2.67 -26.21
N GLU A 268 11.12 -3.30 -27.31
CA GLU A 268 12.03 -3.74 -28.39
C GLU A 268 12.42 -2.58 -29.32
N SER A 269 11.54 -1.59 -29.46
CA SER A 269 11.71 -0.46 -30.38
C SER A 269 11.86 0.88 -29.65
N TYR A 270 12.70 1.76 -30.18
CA TYR A 270 12.80 3.16 -29.72
C TYR A 270 11.45 3.89 -29.78
N PHE A 271 10.56 3.50 -30.72
CA PHE A 271 9.21 4.05 -30.79
C PHE A 271 8.37 3.66 -29.56
N GLN A 272 8.46 2.41 -29.11
CA GLN A 272 7.77 1.95 -27.89
C GLN A 272 8.26 2.72 -26.66
N LYS A 273 9.57 2.86 -26.52
CA LYS A 273 10.18 3.60 -25.40
C LYS A 273 9.84 5.09 -25.43
N GLY A 274 9.80 5.70 -26.62
CA GLY A 274 9.38 7.09 -26.82
C GLY A 274 7.90 7.32 -26.44
N LEU A 275 7.00 6.41 -26.84
CA LEU A 275 5.59 6.49 -26.45
C LEU A 275 5.41 6.36 -24.93
N ILE A 276 6.13 5.45 -24.28
CA ILE A 276 6.14 5.33 -22.81
C ILE A 276 6.57 6.65 -22.17
N GLY A 277 7.69 7.21 -22.65
CA GLY A 277 8.20 8.49 -22.16
C GLY A 277 7.17 9.62 -22.27
N LEU A 278 6.48 9.70 -23.40
CA LEU A 278 5.39 10.66 -23.61
C LEU A 278 4.23 10.43 -22.62
N LEU A 279 3.76 9.19 -22.46
CA LEU A 279 2.67 8.85 -21.54
C LEU A 279 3.03 9.19 -20.09
N VAL A 280 4.29 8.98 -19.69
CA VAL A 280 4.77 9.32 -18.35
C VAL A 280 4.73 10.82 -18.09
N VAL A 281 5.08 11.65 -19.07
CA VAL A 281 4.95 13.11 -18.93
C VAL A 281 3.51 13.54 -18.88
N VAL A 282 2.68 13.02 -19.79
CA VAL A 282 1.27 13.41 -19.91
C VAL A 282 0.50 13.00 -18.66
N PHE A 283 0.56 11.74 -18.27
CA PHE A 283 -0.07 11.25 -17.05
C PHE A 283 0.60 11.82 -15.80
N GLY A 284 1.92 12.04 -15.81
CA GLY A 284 2.65 12.65 -14.71
C GLY A 284 2.16 14.07 -14.43
N ALA A 285 2.14 14.93 -15.45
CA ALA A 285 1.64 16.29 -15.34
C ALA A 285 0.18 16.33 -14.87
N LEU A 286 -0.66 15.45 -15.40
CA LEU A 286 -2.06 15.32 -15.01
C LEU A 286 -2.20 14.91 -13.53
N PHE A 287 -1.67 13.74 -13.16
CA PHE A 287 -1.93 13.14 -11.85
C PHE A 287 -1.10 13.75 -10.72
N VAL A 288 0.06 14.35 -10.99
CA VAL A 288 0.77 15.17 -9.99
C VAL A 288 -0.08 16.39 -9.63
N THR A 289 -0.60 17.11 -10.62
CA THR A 289 -1.45 18.29 -10.38
C THR A 289 -2.70 17.94 -9.58
N VAL A 290 -3.33 16.81 -9.92
CA VAL A 290 -4.50 16.30 -9.21
C VAL A 290 -4.17 15.92 -7.78
N SER A 291 -3.12 15.11 -7.60
CA SER A 291 -2.64 14.64 -6.31
C SER A 291 -2.37 15.81 -5.37
N SER A 292 -1.53 16.76 -5.77
CA SER A 292 -1.11 17.91 -4.96
C SER A 292 -2.27 18.80 -4.48
N ARG A 293 -3.36 18.89 -5.26
CA ARG A 293 -4.55 19.65 -4.86
C ARG A 293 -5.51 18.84 -3.99
N ILE A 294 -5.71 17.55 -4.28
CA ILE A 294 -6.56 16.69 -3.44
C ILE A 294 -5.94 16.60 -2.04
N VAL A 295 -4.62 16.40 -1.95
CA VAL A 295 -3.90 16.39 -0.68
C VAL A 295 -4.06 17.71 0.08
N GLY A 296 -4.08 18.84 -0.62
CA GLY A 296 -4.38 20.13 -0.01
C GLY A 296 -5.79 20.25 0.60
N LEU A 297 -6.75 19.46 0.14
CA LEU A 297 -8.12 19.47 0.66
C LEU A 297 -8.35 18.41 1.75
N VAL A 298 -7.84 17.20 1.56
CA VAL A 298 -8.22 16.03 2.39
C VAL A 298 -7.05 15.31 3.05
N GLY A 299 -5.80 15.75 2.83
CA GLY A 299 -4.60 15.07 3.33
C GLY A 299 -4.04 14.03 2.36
N SER A 300 -2.78 13.62 2.57
CA SER A 300 -2.10 12.60 1.77
C SER A 300 -2.66 11.21 2.04
N SER A 301 -3.15 10.97 3.26
CA SER A 301 -3.77 9.71 3.68
C SER A 301 -5.08 9.41 2.94
N ASN A 302 -5.81 10.44 2.51
CA ASN A 302 -7.07 10.30 1.77
C ASN A 302 -6.90 10.50 0.25
N ASN A 303 -5.67 10.65 -0.23
CA ASN A 303 -5.38 10.83 -1.65
C ASN A 303 -5.69 9.54 -2.43
N PRO A 304 -6.50 9.58 -3.52
CA PRO A 304 -6.90 8.39 -4.27
C PRO A 304 -5.80 7.88 -5.21
N ILE A 305 -4.58 7.66 -4.68
CA ILE A 305 -3.41 7.23 -5.45
C ILE A 305 -3.71 5.93 -6.20
N SER A 306 -4.29 4.94 -5.52
CA SER A 306 -4.67 3.67 -6.14
C SER A 306 -5.64 3.85 -7.32
N GLY A 307 -6.59 4.78 -7.22
CA GLY A 307 -7.49 5.11 -8.33
C GLY A 307 -6.76 5.76 -9.51
N MET A 308 -5.83 6.67 -9.24
CA MET A 308 -4.99 7.30 -10.27
C MET A 308 -4.05 6.28 -10.94
N THR A 309 -3.50 5.32 -10.20
CA THR A 309 -2.68 4.24 -10.74
C THR A 309 -3.50 3.31 -11.63
N ILE A 310 -4.69 2.88 -11.18
CA ILE A 310 -5.59 2.03 -11.99
C ILE A 310 -6.01 2.77 -13.27
N ALA A 311 -6.39 4.04 -13.17
CA ALA A 311 -6.71 4.88 -14.32
C ALA A 311 -5.56 4.95 -15.33
N THR A 312 -4.34 5.12 -14.82
CA THR A 312 -3.12 5.14 -15.65
C THR A 312 -2.92 3.81 -16.34
N VAL A 313 -2.93 2.71 -15.58
CA VAL A 313 -2.72 1.35 -16.09
C VAL A 313 -3.75 1.01 -17.17
N MET A 314 -5.03 1.24 -16.90
CA MET A 314 -6.11 0.98 -17.85
C MET A 314 -6.04 1.90 -19.07
N GLY A 315 -5.79 3.19 -18.87
CA GLY A 315 -5.62 4.16 -19.95
C GLY A 315 -4.46 3.79 -20.87
N THR A 316 -3.31 3.43 -20.31
CA THR A 316 -2.15 2.94 -21.07
C THR A 316 -2.48 1.65 -21.80
N SER A 317 -3.13 0.67 -21.15
CA SER A 317 -3.55 -0.57 -21.81
C SER A 317 -4.50 -0.33 -22.99
N LEU A 318 -5.46 0.59 -22.88
CA LEU A 318 -6.39 0.94 -23.96
C LEU A 318 -5.67 1.65 -25.12
N ILE A 319 -4.73 2.55 -24.82
CA ILE A 319 -3.90 3.20 -25.84
C ILE A 319 -3.07 2.15 -26.59
N PHE A 320 -2.49 1.18 -25.87
CA PHE A 320 -1.71 0.10 -26.46
C PHE A 320 -2.56 -0.78 -27.39
N ILE A 321 -3.75 -1.19 -26.95
CA ILE A 321 -4.70 -1.91 -27.81
C ILE A 321 -5.04 -1.08 -29.05
N GLY A 322 -5.27 0.22 -28.89
CA GLY A 322 -5.57 1.14 -29.99
C GLY A 322 -4.46 1.27 -31.04
N VAL A 323 -3.19 1.08 -30.66
CA VAL A 323 -2.04 1.04 -31.59
C VAL A 323 -1.65 -0.39 -32.00
N GLY A 324 -2.46 -1.39 -31.67
CA GLY A 324 -2.25 -2.80 -32.04
C GLY A 324 -1.27 -3.56 -31.13
N TRP A 325 -0.92 -3.03 -29.96
CA TRP A 325 -0.05 -3.67 -28.99
C TRP A 325 -0.87 -4.47 -27.98
N SER A 326 -0.87 -5.79 -28.12
CA SER A 326 -1.58 -6.71 -27.23
C SER A 326 -0.74 -7.97 -26.93
N GLY A 327 -1.07 -8.65 -25.83
CA GLY A 327 -0.36 -9.83 -25.36
C GLY A 327 0.79 -9.55 -24.39
N GLN A 328 1.43 -10.65 -23.95
CA GLN A 328 2.37 -10.67 -22.82
C GLN A 328 3.61 -9.78 -23.00
N ALA A 329 4.03 -9.54 -24.24
CA ALA A 329 5.19 -8.70 -24.54
C ALA A 329 5.00 -7.23 -24.09
N PHE A 330 3.76 -6.75 -24.01
CA PHE A 330 3.45 -5.36 -23.68
C PHE A 330 3.02 -5.13 -22.22
N GLU A 331 2.76 -6.20 -21.45
CA GLU A 331 2.36 -6.11 -20.05
C GLU A 331 3.39 -5.36 -19.18
N PRO A 332 4.71 -5.62 -19.30
CA PRO A 332 5.73 -4.89 -18.54
C PRO A 332 5.76 -3.40 -18.87
N LEU A 333 5.46 -3.01 -20.11
CA LEU A 333 5.48 -1.60 -20.53
C LEU A 333 4.35 -0.81 -19.84
N VAL A 334 3.18 -1.42 -19.66
CA VAL A 334 2.08 -0.81 -18.89
C VAL A 334 2.45 -0.68 -17.41
N LEU A 335 3.08 -1.70 -16.83
CA LEU A 335 3.54 -1.68 -15.44
C LEU A 335 4.54 -0.55 -15.19
N VAL A 336 5.44 -0.29 -16.14
CA VAL A 336 6.42 0.80 -16.09
C VAL A 336 5.74 2.16 -16.00
N VAL A 337 4.76 2.43 -16.88
CA VAL A 337 3.98 3.69 -16.85
C VAL A 337 3.19 3.78 -15.55
N GLY A 338 2.38 2.77 -15.22
CA GLY A 338 1.55 2.77 -14.02
C GLY A 338 2.34 2.93 -12.73
N GLY A 339 3.47 2.22 -12.60
CA GLY A 339 4.36 2.29 -11.45
C GLY A 339 5.00 3.67 -11.28
N MET A 340 5.53 4.27 -12.36
CA MET A 340 6.09 5.61 -12.28
C MET A 340 5.06 6.67 -11.91
N ILE A 341 3.86 6.60 -12.48
CA ILE A 341 2.80 7.57 -12.16
C ILE A 341 2.30 7.38 -10.72
N CYS A 342 2.21 6.14 -10.24
CA CYS A 342 1.92 5.85 -8.84
C CYS A 342 2.92 6.57 -7.91
N ILE A 343 4.22 6.40 -8.18
CA ILE A 343 5.29 7.00 -7.38
C ILE A 343 5.28 8.52 -7.52
N ALA A 344 5.13 9.05 -8.74
CA ALA A 344 5.11 10.49 -8.98
C ALA A 344 3.92 11.16 -8.28
N ALA A 345 2.71 10.60 -8.37
CA ALA A 345 1.53 11.12 -7.70
C ALA A 345 1.66 11.06 -6.18
N ALA A 346 2.15 9.94 -5.62
CA ALA A 346 2.39 9.79 -4.19
C ALA A 346 3.42 10.81 -3.68
N ASN A 347 4.58 10.87 -4.34
CA ASN A 347 5.68 11.72 -3.94
C ASN A 347 5.34 13.21 -4.09
N ALA A 348 4.60 13.58 -5.13
CA ALA A 348 4.09 14.95 -5.28
C ALA A 348 3.10 15.33 -4.17
N GLY A 349 2.22 14.41 -3.77
CA GLY A 349 1.30 14.60 -2.65
C GLY A 349 2.05 14.89 -1.35
N ALA A 350 2.99 14.01 -0.98
CA ALA A 350 3.85 14.18 0.20
C ALA A 350 4.68 15.48 0.13
N THR A 351 5.34 15.73 -1.00
CA THR A 351 6.07 16.98 -1.26
C THR A 351 5.19 18.22 -1.05
N SER A 352 3.91 18.16 -1.41
CA SER A 352 2.99 19.28 -1.24
C SER A 352 2.70 19.57 0.22
N GLN A 353 2.54 18.54 1.05
CA GLN A 353 2.38 18.69 2.51
C GLN A 353 3.65 19.28 3.13
N ASP A 354 4.81 18.72 2.80
CA ASP A 354 6.09 19.17 3.37
C ASP A 354 6.42 20.63 3.01
N LEU A 355 6.10 21.03 1.78
CA LEU A 355 6.22 22.42 1.33
C LEU A 355 5.23 23.35 2.02
N LYS A 356 4.05 22.86 2.45
CA LYS A 356 3.13 23.63 3.29
C LYS A 356 3.69 23.78 4.71
N SER A 357 4.17 22.72 5.35
CA SER A 357 4.81 22.80 6.66
C SER A 357 5.98 23.79 6.62
N GLY A 358 6.80 23.69 5.58
CA GLY A 358 7.88 24.62 5.28
C GLY A 358 7.45 26.06 5.11
N TYR A 359 6.34 26.29 4.41
CA TYR A 359 5.77 27.62 4.25
C TYR A 359 5.34 28.23 5.60
N ILE A 360 4.71 27.43 6.46
CA ILE A 360 4.23 27.87 7.79
C ILE A 360 5.40 28.24 8.70
N VAL A 361 6.46 27.42 8.75
CA VAL A 361 7.64 27.69 9.58
C VAL A 361 8.65 28.65 8.95
N GLY A 362 8.37 29.17 7.74
CA GLY A 362 9.24 30.13 7.05
C GLY A 362 10.55 29.53 6.50
N ALA A 363 10.53 28.25 6.09
CA ALA A 363 11.65 27.56 5.48
C ALA A 363 11.99 28.07 4.06
N THR A 364 13.23 27.84 3.62
CA THR A 364 13.68 28.13 2.25
C THR A 364 13.25 27.00 1.31
N PRO A 365 12.32 27.23 0.36
CA PRO A 365 11.70 26.18 -0.47
C PRO A 365 12.70 25.41 -1.32
N ARG A 366 13.70 26.10 -1.89
CA ARG A 366 14.78 25.48 -2.67
C ARG A 366 15.49 24.38 -1.87
N ASN A 367 15.81 24.63 -0.61
CA ASN A 367 16.52 23.66 0.22
C ASN A 367 15.63 22.46 0.55
N GLN A 368 14.33 22.69 0.79
CA GLN A 368 13.36 21.63 0.98
C GLN A 368 13.19 20.77 -0.27
N GLN A 369 13.06 21.39 -1.45
CA GLN A 369 12.97 20.66 -2.73
C GLN A 369 14.21 19.80 -2.97
N ILE A 370 15.42 20.33 -2.73
CA ILE A 370 16.66 19.57 -2.83
C ILE A 370 16.68 18.40 -1.83
N ALA A 371 16.28 18.63 -0.58
CA ALA A 371 16.21 17.59 0.43
C ALA A 371 15.22 16.47 0.04
N LEU A 372 14.08 16.82 -0.55
CA LEU A 372 13.10 15.86 -1.07
C LEU A 372 13.64 15.04 -2.24
N PHE A 373 14.42 15.65 -3.14
CA PHE A 373 15.11 14.90 -4.20
C PHE A 373 16.12 13.90 -3.64
N VAL A 374 16.96 14.33 -2.69
CA VAL A 374 17.93 13.44 -2.03
C VAL A 374 17.20 12.33 -1.28
N GLY A 375 16.14 12.67 -0.54
CA GLY A 375 15.29 11.72 0.18
C GLY A 375 14.68 10.66 -0.74
N ALA A 376 14.14 11.06 -1.90
CA ALA A 376 13.58 10.14 -2.88
C ALA A 376 14.64 9.18 -3.46
N ILE A 377 15.84 9.68 -3.76
CA ILE A 377 16.95 8.86 -4.28
C ILE A 377 17.42 7.87 -3.21
N VAL A 378 17.73 8.35 -2.01
CA VAL A 378 18.23 7.51 -0.90
C VAL A 378 17.18 6.45 -0.53
N SER A 379 15.92 6.83 -0.41
CA SER A 379 14.82 5.90 -0.12
C SER A 379 14.69 4.83 -1.20
N SER A 380 14.76 5.23 -2.49
CA SER A 380 14.71 4.28 -3.60
C SER A 380 15.87 3.29 -3.57
N ILE A 381 17.09 3.73 -3.25
CA ILE A 381 18.26 2.86 -3.12
C ILE A 381 18.08 1.86 -1.97
N VAL A 382 17.73 2.35 -0.78
CA VAL A 382 17.57 1.49 0.40
C VAL A 382 16.44 0.47 0.19
N ILE A 383 15.30 0.90 -0.34
CA ILE A 383 14.17 0.01 -0.66
C ILE A 383 14.57 -0.98 -1.75
N GLY A 384 15.20 -0.52 -2.84
CA GLY A 384 15.63 -1.38 -3.93
C GLY A 384 16.63 -2.46 -3.51
N LEU A 385 17.59 -2.13 -2.64
CA LEU A 385 18.51 -3.10 -2.05
C LEU A 385 17.80 -4.10 -1.14
N THR A 386 16.87 -3.62 -0.31
CA THR A 386 16.08 -4.47 0.59
C THR A 386 15.22 -5.46 -0.19
N VAL A 387 14.51 -4.99 -1.23
CA VAL A 387 13.70 -5.84 -2.10
C VAL A 387 14.57 -6.85 -2.85
N LYS A 388 15.72 -6.43 -3.40
CA LYS A 388 16.67 -7.36 -4.07
C LYS A 388 17.19 -8.43 -3.11
N PHE A 389 17.40 -8.09 -1.85
CA PHE A 389 17.85 -9.03 -0.83
C PHE A 389 16.73 -10.03 -0.48
N LEU A 390 15.52 -9.52 -0.23
CA LEU A 390 14.34 -10.32 0.13
C LEU A 390 13.87 -11.27 -0.97
N ASP A 391 14.07 -10.90 -2.23
CA ASP A 391 13.64 -11.73 -3.36
C ASP A 391 14.53 -12.96 -3.62
N ARG A 392 15.67 -13.06 -2.94
CA ARG A 392 16.54 -14.23 -3.07
C ARG A 392 15.79 -15.49 -2.61
N PRO A 393 15.61 -16.50 -3.50
CA PRO A 393 15.00 -17.75 -3.09
C PRO A 393 15.91 -18.49 -2.11
N THR A 394 15.31 -19.15 -1.12
CA THR A 394 16.00 -20.12 -0.26
C THR A 394 16.39 -21.37 -1.07
N ALA A 395 17.31 -22.19 -0.57
CA ALA A 395 17.71 -23.43 -1.24
C ALA A 395 16.51 -24.34 -1.56
N ASP A 396 15.54 -24.43 -0.64
CA ASP A 396 14.30 -25.19 -0.83
C ASP A 396 13.38 -24.58 -1.89
N MET A 397 13.29 -23.24 -1.96
CA MET A 397 12.52 -22.56 -3.00
C MET A 397 13.14 -22.78 -4.38
N ALA A 398 14.46 -22.65 -4.49
CA ALA A 398 15.19 -22.91 -5.73
C ALA A 398 15.03 -24.37 -6.18
N ALA A 399 15.06 -25.33 -5.23
CA ALA A 399 14.80 -26.75 -5.52
C ALA A 399 13.37 -27.01 -6.04
N ARG A 400 12.41 -26.16 -5.70
CA ARG A 400 11.03 -26.19 -6.22
C ARG A 400 10.83 -25.39 -7.50
N GLY A 401 11.91 -24.85 -8.10
CA GLY A 401 11.86 -24.02 -9.30
C GLY A 401 11.34 -22.60 -9.08
N ILE A 402 11.30 -22.12 -7.83
CA ILE A 402 10.93 -20.73 -7.51
C ILE A 402 12.16 -19.85 -7.71
N GLU A 403 12.14 -19.05 -8.77
CA GLU A 403 13.23 -18.11 -9.09
C GLU A 403 13.20 -16.82 -8.27
N HIS A 404 12.01 -16.43 -7.80
CA HIS A 404 11.74 -15.17 -7.10
C HIS A 404 10.96 -15.44 -5.81
N ALA A 405 11.53 -15.08 -4.66
CA ALA A 405 10.87 -15.29 -3.38
C ALA A 405 9.68 -14.32 -3.18
N ILE A 406 9.71 -13.14 -3.79
CA ILE A 406 8.58 -12.19 -3.73
C ILE A 406 7.44 -12.70 -4.61
N GLY A 407 6.24 -12.72 -4.05
CA GLY A 407 5.05 -13.32 -4.67
C GLY A 407 4.84 -14.80 -4.30
N SER A 408 5.78 -15.41 -3.58
CA SER A 408 5.60 -16.73 -2.95
C SER A 408 4.76 -16.65 -1.68
N ASP A 409 4.46 -17.81 -1.08
CA ASP A 409 3.75 -17.88 0.20
C ASP A 409 4.55 -17.25 1.36
N LYS A 410 5.89 -17.20 1.27
CA LYS A 410 6.75 -16.55 2.29
C LYS A 410 6.67 -15.03 2.22
N TYR A 411 6.64 -14.48 1.00
CA TYR A 411 6.57 -13.04 0.76
C TYR A 411 5.43 -12.70 -0.21
N PRO A 412 4.17 -12.81 0.23
CA PRO A 412 3.04 -12.57 -0.64
C PRO A 412 3.01 -11.09 -1.08
N ALA A 413 2.80 -10.87 -2.38
CA ALA A 413 2.74 -9.52 -2.96
C ALA A 413 1.33 -9.23 -3.53
N PRO A 414 0.28 -9.20 -2.70
CA PRO A 414 -1.11 -9.20 -3.16
C PRO A 414 -1.43 -7.99 -4.05
N GLN A 415 -0.96 -6.78 -3.71
CA GLN A 415 -1.19 -5.59 -4.53
C GLN A 415 -0.49 -5.66 -5.89
N ALA A 416 0.74 -6.17 -5.94
CA ALA A 416 1.46 -6.36 -7.20
C ALA A 416 0.75 -7.39 -8.09
N THR A 417 0.29 -8.50 -7.50
CA THR A 417 -0.51 -9.49 -8.24
C THR A 417 -1.80 -8.88 -8.77
N LEU A 418 -2.48 -8.05 -7.99
CA LEU A 418 -3.73 -7.40 -8.41
C LEU A 418 -3.51 -6.53 -9.67
N MET A 419 -2.46 -5.71 -9.66
CA MET A 419 -2.11 -4.88 -10.81
C MET A 419 -1.75 -5.73 -12.03
N ALA A 420 -1.00 -6.81 -11.83
CA ALA A 420 -0.68 -7.76 -12.90
C ALA A 420 -1.94 -8.44 -13.46
N THR A 421 -2.89 -8.84 -12.61
CA THR A 421 -4.18 -9.42 -13.01
C THR A 421 -4.96 -8.46 -13.90
N LEU A 422 -5.05 -7.18 -13.54
CA LEU A 422 -5.77 -6.19 -14.36
C LEU A 422 -5.12 -6.00 -15.74
N ILE A 423 -3.79 -5.93 -15.80
CA ILE A 423 -3.06 -5.75 -17.07
C ILE A 423 -3.21 -6.98 -17.96
N LYS A 424 -3.03 -8.18 -17.40
CA LYS A 424 -3.22 -9.45 -18.11
C LYS A 424 -4.66 -9.60 -18.61
N GLY A 425 -5.64 -9.17 -17.82
CA GLY A 425 -7.05 -9.20 -18.22
C GLY A 425 -7.33 -8.33 -19.44
N ILE A 426 -6.80 -7.10 -19.46
CA ILE A 426 -7.06 -6.15 -20.54
C ILE A 426 -6.22 -6.48 -21.80
N LEU A 427 -4.92 -6.72 -21.65
CA LEU A 427 -4.01 -6.91 -22.80
C LEU A 427 -3.98 -8.33 -23.36
N SER A 428 -4.13 -9.34 -22.50
CA SER A 428 -4.00 -10.75 -22.88
C SER A 428 -5.34 -11.48 -22.94
N GLN A 429 -6.46 -10.80 -22.63
CA GLN A 429 -7.83 -11.35 -22.64
C GLN A 429 -8.00 -12.66 -21.86
N ASN A 430 -7.09 -12.94 -20.92
CA ASN A 430 -6.92 -14.27 -20.30
C ASN A 430 -7.58 -14.37 -18.91
N LEU A 431 -8.51 -13.45 -18.58
CA LEU A 431 -9.25 -13.51 -17.32
C LEU A 431 -10.68 -14.01 -17.52
N ASP A 432 -11.15 -14.78 -16.55
CA ASP A 432 -12.55 -15.17 -16.44
C ASP A 432 -13.37 -13.96 -15.98
N TRP A 433 -13.81 -13.17 -16.96
CA TRP A 433 -14.55 -11.92 -16.76
C TRP A 433 -15.77 -12.09 -15.87
N GLN A 434 -16.39 -13.28 -15.84
CA GLN A 434 -17.48 -13.60 -14.92
C GLN A 434 -17.15 -13.29 -13.45
N TYR A 435 -15.96 -13.66 -12.95
CA TYR A 435 -15.56 -13.39 -11.56
C TYR A 435 -15.24 -11.92 -11.35
N VAL A 436 -14.61 -11.28 -12.33
CA VAL A 436 -14.32 -9.84 -12.32
C VAL A 436 -15.62 -9.04 -12.21
N PHE A 437 -16.62 -9.36 -13.02
CA PHE A 437 -17.92 -8.70 -13.00
C PHE A 437 -18.67 -8.90 -11.70
N VAL A 438 -18.62 -10.09 -11.09
CA VAL A 438 -19.15 -10.30 -9.74
C VAL A 438 -18.51 -9.30 -8.77
N GLY A 439 -17.19 -9.14 -8.82
CA GLY A 439 -16.46 -8.13 -8.05
C GLY A 439 -16.93 -6.70 -8.31
N VAL A 440 -17.11 -6.33 -9.57
CA VAL A 440 -17.61 -5.00 -9.98
C VAL A 440 -18.97 -4.72 -9.35
N PHE A 441 -19.92 -5.67 -9.45
CA PHE A 441 -21.25 -5.49 -8.87
C PHE A 441 -21.24 -5.48 -7.34
N VAL A 442 -20.34 -6.25 -6.69
CA VAL A 442 -20.12 -6.12 -5.24
C VAL A 442 -19.68 -4.70 -4.87
N ALA A 443 -18.72 -4.11 -5.61
CA ALA A 443 -18.30 -2.74 -5.37
C ALA A 443 -19.44 -1.72 -5.59
N ILE A 444 -20.27 -1.92 -6.61
CA ILE A 444 -21.47 -1.09 -6.87
C ILE A 444 -22.47 -1.21 -5.72
N VAL A 445 -22.76 -2.42 -5.22
CA VAL A 445 -23.66 -2.63 -4.08
C VAL A 445 -23.16 -1.84 -2.86
N MET A 446 -21.86 -1.92 -2.56
CA MET A 446 -21.29 -1.16 -1.43
C MET A 446 -21.42 0.35 -1.61
N GLU A 447 -21.27 0.82 -2.85
CA GLU A 447 -21.43 2.23 -3.19
C GLU A 447 -22.88 2.70 -3.04
N LEU A 448 -23.85 1.88 -3.45
CA LEU A 448 -25.28 2.13 -3.22
C LEU A 448 -25.64 2.15 -1.73
N CYS A 449 -24.94 1.37 -0.90
CA CYS A 449 -25.05 1.42 0.56
C CYS A 449 -24.37 2.65 1.19
N GLY A 450 -23.79 3.57 0.40
CA GLY A 450 -23.09 4.75 0.90
C GLY A 450 -21.73 4.47 1.54
N ILE A 451 -21.14 3.29 1.26
CA ILE A 451 -19.85 2.86 1.79
C ILE A 451 -18.77 3.10 0.71
N LYS A 452 -17.58 3.58 1.13
CA LYS A 452 -16.43 3.73 0.22
C LYS A 452 -16.00 2.36 -0.29
N SER A 453 -16.38 2.04 -1.53
CA SER A 453 -16.19 0.73 -2.16
C SER A 453 -14.73 0.27 -2.26
N LEU A 454 -13.78 1.19 -2.42
CA LEU A 454 -12.35 0.85 -2.53
C LEU A 454 -11.78 0.19 -1.26
N SER A 455 -12.04 0.78 -0.08
CA SER A 455 -11.54 0.22 1.19
C SER A 455 -12.14 -1.16 1.46
N PHE A 456 -13.42 -1.34 1.16
CA PHE A 456 -14.09 -2.63 1.26
C PHE A 456 -13.48 -3.65 0.29
N ALA A 457 -13.30 -3.27 -0.97
CA ALA A 457 -12.78 -4.15 -2.01
C ALA A 457 -11.35 -4.61 -1.73
N VAL A 458 -10.49 -3.73 -1.21
CA VAL A 458 -9.15 -4.10 -0.74
C VAL A 458 -9.25 -5.15 0.36
N GLY A 459 -10.19 -4.98 1.28
CA GLY A 459 -10.48 -5.95 2.34
C GLY A 459 -10.93 -7.31 1.81
N ALA A 460 -11.82 -7.31 0.81
CA ALA A 460 -12.31 -8.53 0.16
C ALA A 460 -11.21 -9.25 -0.63
N TYR A 461 -10.23 -8.51 -1.14
CA TYR A 461 -9.10 -9.09 -1.86
C TYR A 461 -8.00 -9.62 -0.92
N LEU A 462 -7.77 -8.98 0.23
CA LEU A 462 -6.71 -9.35 1.17
C LEU A 462 -7.08 -10.55 2.07
N PRO A 463 -6.08 -11.23 2.65
CA PRO A 463 -6.31 -12.22 3.69
C PRO A 463 -7.02 -11.61 4.91
N LEU A 464 -7.90 -12.40 5.54
CA LEU A 464 -8.50 -12.02 6.81
C LEU A 464 -7.44 -11.86 7.92
N SER A 465 -6.33 -12.60 7.82
CA SER A 465 -5.17 -12.46 8.72
C SER A 465 -4.62 -11.05 8.76
N THR A 466 -4.63 -10.32 7.65
CA THR A 466 -4.15 -8.94 7.60
C THR A 466 -5.21 -7.95 8.09
N THR A 467 -6.48 -8.13 7.69
CA THR A 467 -7.52 -7.13 7.91
C THR A 467 -8.09 -7.15 9.34
N LEU A 468 -8.11 -8.32 9.99
CA LEU A 468 -8.66 -8.46 11.34
C LEU A 468 -7.82 -7.74 12.42
N PRO A 469 -6.48 -7.88 12.49
CA PRO A 469 -5.64 -7.11 13.42
C PRO A 469 -5.73 -5.59 13.21
N ILE A 470 -5.85 -5.14 11.94
CA ILE A 470 -6.10 -3.73 11.62
C ILE A 470 -7.44 -3.26 12.21
N PHE A 471 -8.49 -4.08 12.10
CA PHE A 471 -9.77 -3.78 12.73
C PHE A 471 -9.67 -3.71 14.26
N VAL A 472 -8.90 -4.59 14.90
CA VAL A 472 -8.69 -4.52 16.36
C VAL A 472 -8.08 -3.18 16.76
N GLY A 473 -7.07 -2.68 16.03
CA GLY A 473 -6.50 -1.36 16.27
C GLY A 473 -7.52 -0.23 16.14
N GLY A 474 -8.33 -0.24 15.07
CA GLY A 474 -9.36 0.77 14.86
C GLY A 474 -10.50 0.69 15.87
N ALA A 475 -10.85 -0.52 16.32
CA ALA A 475 -11.82 -0.72 17.39
C ALA A 475 -11.32 -0.12 18.72
N ILE A 476 -10.03 -0.27 19.04
CA ILE A 476 -9.42 0.39 20.21
C ILE A 476 -9.54 1.90 20.10
N LYS A 477 -9.25 2.49 18.93
CA LYS A 477 -9.44 3.93 18.68
C LYS A 477 -10.88 4.35 18.96
N GLY A 478 -11.85 3.66 18.36
CA GLY A 478 -13.28 3.93 18.60
C GLY A 478 -13.71 3.80 20.07
N LEU A 479 -13.15 2.83 20.80
CA LEU A 479 -13.39 2.67 22.24
C LEU A 479 -12.80 3.82 23.06
N VAL A 480 -11.59 4.29 22.73
CA VAL A 480 -10.94 5.43 23.38
C VAL A 480 -11.76 6.70 23.14
N ASP A 481 -12.13 6.97 21.90
CA ASP A 481 -12.86 8.20 21.53
C ASP A 481 -14.24 8.23 22.20
N SER A 482 -14.93 7.09 22.20
CA SER A 482 -16.23 6.93 22.89
C SER A 482 -16.11 7.16 24.40
N ARG A 483 -14.99 6.73 25.03
CA ARG A 483 -14.77 6.92 26.46
C ARG A 483 -14.39 8.36 26.81
N LYS A 484 -13.55 9.02 26.00
CA LYS A 484 -13.21 10.44 26.18
C LYS A 484 -14.43 11.34 26.03
N ALA A 485 -15.27 11.07 25.03
CA ALA A 485 -16.54 11.77 24.85
C ALA A 485 -17.48 11.62 26.06
N LYS A 486 -17.57 10.41 26.64
CA LYS A 486 -18.35 10.17 27.87
C LYS A 486 -17.78 10.89 29.11
N GLN A 487 -16.49 11.16 29.15
CA GLN A 487 -15.82 11.86 30.25
C GLN A 487 -15.87 13.39 30.11
N GLN A 488 -16.64 13.94 29.17
CA GLN A 488 -16.72 15.39 28.87
C GLN A 488 -15.34 16.04 28.63
N GLN A 489 -14.33 15.25 28.24
CA GLN A 489 -13.12 15.82 27.68
C GLN A 489 -13.46 16.40 26.31
N ALA A 490 -13.01 17.61 26.03
CA ALA A 490 -13.14 18.20 24.70
C ALA A 490 -12.59 17.20 23.67
N LEU A 491 -13.40 16.87 22.66
CA LEU A 491 -12.91 16.16 21.49
C LEU A 491 -11.86 17.06 20.86
N ALA A 492 -10.63 16.56 20.83
CA ALA A 492 -9.49 17.21 20.20
C ALA A 492 -9.85 17.58 18.76
N THR A 493 -9.31 18.69 18.25
CA THR A 493 -9.45 18.97 16.82
C THR A 493 -8.80 17.83 16.02
N PRO A 494 -9.18 17.62 14.74
CA PRO A 494 -8.55 16.58 13.92
C PRO A 494 -7.01 16.66 13.91
N GLU A 495 -6.47 17.89 13.99
CA GLU A 495 -5.03 18.19 14.05
C GLU A 495 -4.40 17.78 15.39
N GLU A 496 -5.05 18.07 16.52
CA GLU A 496 -4.62 17.63 17.85
C GLU A 496 -4.76 16.11 18.02
N GLU A 497 -5.73 15.51 17.35
CA GLU A 497 -5.98 14.07 17.39
C GLU A 497 -4.88 13.28 16.68
N GLU A 498 -4.38 13.73 15.53
CA GLU A 498 -3.21 13.17 14.85
C GLU A 498 -1.96 13.14 15.75
N LEU A 499 -1.85 14.11 16.64
CA LEU A 499 -0.75 14.28 17.60
C LEU A 499 -1.05 13.70 18.98
N GLY A 500 -2.22 13.09 19.15
CA GLY A 500 -2.60 12.44 20.40
C GLY A 500 -1.62 11.32 20.76
N LYS A 501 -1.38 11.12 22.06
CA LYS A 501 -0.47 10.08 22.58
C LYS A 501 -0.74 8.69 21.98
N GLY A 502 -2.01 8.35 21.74
CA GLY A 502 -2.40 7.11 21.08
C GLY A 502 -1.88 6.99 19.65
N ASN A 503 -2.04 8.06 18.84
CA ASN A 503 -1.57 8.07 17.45
C ASN A 503 -0.04 8.08 17.39
N LEU A 504 0.64 8.82 18.26
CA LEU A 504 2.10 8.80 18.36
C LEU A 504 2.65 7.43 18.77
N PHE A 505 2.03 6.80 19.76
CA PHE A 505 2.40 5.44 20.18
C PHE A 505 2.16 4.43 19.04
N ALA A 506 1.02 4.52 18.35
CA ALA A 506 0.69 3.68 17.20
C ALA A 506 1.68 3.86 16.04
N THR A 507 2.09 5.09 15.72
CA THR A 507 3.16 5.36 14.75
C THR A 507 4.48 4.75 15.19
N GLY A 508 4.80 4.83 16.49
CA GLY A 508 5.94 4.12 17.08
C GLY A 508 5.85 2.61 16.90
N LEU A 509 4.67 2.01 17.09
CA LEU A 509 4.45 0.57 16.88
C LEU A 509 4.73 0.16 15.43
N VAL A 510 4.23 0.94 14.46
CA VAL A 510 4.45 0.69 13.03
C VAL A 510 5.94 0.77 12.70
N ALA A 511 6.63 1.82 13.16
CA ALA A 511 8.05 2.00 12.91
C ALA A 511 8.91 0.89 13.57
N GLY A 512 8.66 0.59 14.84
CA GLY A 512 9.42 -0.42 15.59
C GLY A 512 9.23 -1.83 15.04
N GLY A 513 8.00 -2.20 14.68
CA GLY A 513 7.70 -3.49 14.05
C GLY A 513 8.38 -3.62 12.69
N ALA A 514 8.27 -2.58 11.84
CA ALA A 514 8.88 -2.58 10.53
C ALA A 514 10.41 -2.68 10.59
N ILE A 515 11.07 -1.93 11.49
CA ILE A 515 12.53 -2.00 11.67
C ILE A 515 12.95 -3.39 12.14
N ALA A 516 12.27 -3.95 13.15
CA ALA A 516 12.54 -5.31 13.62
C ALA A 516 12.34 -6.34 12.48
N GLY A 517 11.25 -6.21 11.72
CA GLY A 517 10.96 -7.06 10.57
C GLY A 517 12.05 -7.00 9.50
N VAL A 518 12.57 -5.82 9.17
CA VAL A 518 13.67 -5.64 8.20
C VAL A 518 14.96 -6.26 8.73
N LEU A 519 15.33 -6.05 10.00
CA LEU A 519 16.52 -6.65 10.58
C LEU A 519 16.47 -8.18 10.56
N ILE A 520 15.30 -8.74 10.90
CA ILE A 520 15.09 -10.19 10.92
C ILE A 520 15.09 -10.75 9.50
N ALA A 521 14.50 -10.03 8.54
CA ALA A 521 14.59 -10.37 7.13
C ALA A 521 16.07 -10.46 6.67
N PHE A 522 16.90 -9.48 7.03
CA PHE A 522 18.34 -9.50 6.72
C PHE A 522 19.07 -10.68 7.36
N LEU A 523 18.75 -11.03 8.61
CA LEU A 523 19.30 -12.23 9.28
C LEU A 523 18.87 -13.51 8.55
N SER A 524 17.57 -13.66 8.28
CA SER A 524 17.01 -14.85 7.63
C SER A 524 17.42 -15.04 6.17
N GLY A 525 17.94 -14.00 5.50
CA GLY A 525 18.42 -14.11 4.12
C GLY A 525 19.84 -14.65 3.97
N THR A 526 20.44 -15.17 5.05
CA THR A 526 21.76 -15.81 5.04
C THR A 526 21.71 -17.18 5.73
N ASP A 527 22.43 -18.17 5.21
CA ASP A 527 22.45 -19.53 5.79
C ASP A 527 22.90 -19.52 7.26
N ALA A 528 23.86 -18.65 7.60
CA ALA A 528 24.33 -18.49 8.98
C ALA A 528 23.24 -17.91 9.89
N GLY A 529 22.49 -16.93 9.39
CA GLY A 529 21.37 -16.35 10.13
C GLY A 529 20.18 -17.29 10.25
N GLU A 530 19.85 -18.09 9.22
CA GLU A 530 18.82 -19.14 9.35
C GLU A 530 19.19 -20.19 10.40
N ARG A 531 20.46 -20.64 10.43
CA ARG A 531 20.94 -21.56 11.48
C ARG A 531 20.87 -20.94 12.87
N PHE A 532 21.24 -19.66 12.99
CA PHE A 532 21.13 -18.93 14.25
C PHE A 532 19.67 -18.82 14.72
N LEU A 533 18.76 -18.40 13.82
CA LEU A 533 17.33 -18.27 14.10
C LEU A 533 16.72 -19.62 14.49
N ALA A 534 17.07 -20.70 13.79
CA ALA A 534 16.64 -22.06 14.13
C ALA A 534 17.15 -22.50 15.52
N GLY A 535 18.37 -22.10 15.90
CA GLY A 535 18.97 -22.43 17.19
C GLY A 535 18.32 -21.73 18.39
N ILE A 536 17.73 -20.54 18.18
CA ILE A 536 17.02 -19.79 19.23
C ILE A 536 15.49 -19.95 19.17
N ASN A 537 14.98 -20.71 18.19
CA ASN A 537 13.56 -20.90 18.00
C ASN A 537 12.98 -21.74 19.16
N MET A 538 12.03 -21.16 19.89
CA MET A 538 11.36 -21.79 21.04
C MET A 538 10.02 -22.43 20.69
N GLU A 539 9.53 -22.31 19.45
CA GLU A 539 8.23 -22.78 19.00
C GLU A 539 8.04 -24.27 19.29
N HIS A 540 9.02 -25.11 18.92
CA HIS A 540 8.88 -26.56 19.08
C HIS A 540 8.75 -26.96 20.55
N GLY A 541 9.50 -26.30 21.43
CA GLY A 541 9.41 -26.51 22.88
C GLY A 541 8.09 -26.04 23.47
N LEU A 542 7.58 -24.89 23.01
CA LEU A 542 6.31 -24.34 23.47
C LEU A 542 5.11 -25.14 22.97
N VAL A 543 5.13 -25.60 21.71
CA VAL A 543 4.09 -26.47 21.14
C VAL A 543 4.08 -27.82 21.85
N ALA A 544 5.25 -28.40 22.15
CA ALA A 544 5.32 -29.64 22.92
C ALA A 544 4.75 -29.48 24.35
N ALA A 545 4.94 -28.31 24.98
CA ALA A 545 4.46 -28.04 26.33
C ALA A 545 2.97 -27.64 26.41
N LEU A 546 2.48 -26.86 25.44
CA LEU A 546 1.16 -26.20 25.49
C LEU A 546 0.14 -26.78 24.50
N SER A 547 0.55 -27.70 23.60
CA SER A 547 -0.14 -28.07 22.37
C SER A 547 -0.19 -26.96 21.32
N ASP A 548 -0.49 -27.31 20.06
CA ASP A 548 -0.61 -26.36 18.94
C ASP A 548 -1.66 -25.27 19.21
N ASP A 549 -2.81 -25.64 19.80
CA ASP A 549 -3.85 -24.67 20.13
C ASP A 549 -3.48 -23.80 21.33
N GLY A 550 -2.78 -24.35 22.33
CA GLY A 550 -2.28 -23.57 23.46
C GLY A 550 -1.22 -22.55 23.04
N TYR A 551 -0.36 -22.88 22.07
CA TYR A 551 0.60 -21.95 21.49
C TYR A 551 -0.08 -20.80 20.74
N LYS A 552 -1.14 -21.07 19.97
CA LYS A 552 -1.95 -20.02 19.32
C LYS A 552 -2.63 -19.11 20.34
N ILE A 553 -3.20 -19.68 21.41
CA ILE A 553 -3.83 -18.92 22.49
C ILE A 553 -2.81 -18.02 23.20
N LEU A 554 -1.60 -18.53 23.46
CA LEU A 554 -0.51 -17.74 24.01
C LEU A 554 -0.23 -16.50 23.14
N GLY A 555 -0.15 -16.69 21.82
CA GLY A 555 -0.02 -15.58 20.87
C GLY A 555 -1.13 -14.54 21.02
N VAL A 556 -2.39 -14.97 21.06
CA VAL A 556 -3.55 -14.09 21.26
C VAL A 556 -3.48 -13.31 22.58
N ILE A 557 -2.98 -13.93 23.66
CA ILE A 557 -2.79 -13.26 24.96
C ILE A 557 -1.75 -12.14 24.86
N PHE A 558 -0.60 -12.39 24.21
CA PHE A 558 0.41 -11.35 23.99
C PHE A 558 -0.13 -10.20 23.14
N PHE A 559 -0.90 -10.50 22.09
CA PHE A 559 -1.55 -9.48 21.27
C PHE A 559 -2.56 -8.66 22.09
N ALA A 560 -3.36 -9.30 22.93
CA ALA A 560 -4.29 -8.63 23.84
C ALA A 560 -3.55 -7.73 24.85
N ALA A 561 -2.40 -8.15 25.36
CA ALA A 561 -1.55 -7.33 26.21
C ALA A 561 -1.06 -6.06 25.49
N MET A 562 -0.61 -6.19 24.23
CA MET A 562 -0.23 -5.04 23.40
C MET A 562 -1.42 -4.11 23.13
N CYS A 563 -2.61 -4.65 22.88
CA CYS A 563 -3.85 -3.88 22.75
C CYS A 563 -4.16 -3.07 24.02
N LEU A 564 -4.00 -3.67 25.19
CA LEU A 564 -4.21 -3.02 26.48
C LEU A 564 -3.18 -1.90 26.74
N ILE A 565 -1.92 -2.10 26.35
CA ILE A 565 -0.86 -1.10 26.42
C ILE A 565 -1.24 0.13 25.57
N LEU A 566 -1.60 -0.09 24.30
CA LEU A 566 -2.05 0.97 23.38
C LEU A 566 -3.27 1.71 23.95
N TYR A 567 -4.30 0.97 24.39
CA TYR A 567 -5.50 1.55 24.98
C TYR A 567 -5.18 2.42 26.21
N ARG A 568 -4.29 1.95 27.11
CA ARG A 568 -3.90 2.71 28.31
C ARG A 568 -3.14 3.99 27.98
N VAL A 569 -2.29 3.99 26.97
CA VAL A 569 -1.57 5.21 26.56
C VAL A 569 -2.44 6.19 25.81
N ALA A 570 -3.37 5.68 25.00
CA ALA A 570 -4.35 6.51 24.32
C ALA A 570 -5.33 7.24 25.27
N MET A 571 -5.63 6.64 26.42
CA MET A 571 -6.48 7.25 27.46
C MET A 571 -5.77 8.28 28.34
N LYS A 572 -4.44 8.29 28.36
CA LYS A 572 -3.63 9.32 29.03
C LYS A 572 -3.46 10.56 28.14
#